data_AF-A0A822AQI9-F1
#
_entry.id   AF-A0A822AQI9-F1
#
_cell.length_a   1.000
_cell.length_b   1.000
_cell.length_c   1.000
_cell.angle_alpha   90.00
_cell.angle_beta   90.00
_cell.angle_gamma   90.00
#
_symmetry.space_group_name_H-M   'P 1'
#
loop_
_entity.id
_entity.type
_entity.pdbx_description
1 polymer ?
#
loop_
_entity_poly.entity_id
_entity_poly.type
_entity_poly.pdbx_seq_one_letter_code
_entity_poly.pdbx_strand_id
1 'polypeptide(L)'
;MTSIPSKSPPSDFYKACRDGLIDQVREQLPKMSLEEIDQTEANGSSALHVASFYGLTEIVKLVLEKGASRSIENVYKCVPYDEAKTEEIKQLFLRRTASNRFGDDGSGHIDWIKCDAGAESLASDYRYRHSGFGWKTKNIELRLQHIKAEMSHTDHNEISRFINQAYENPFSILKAYTVESNFYKKLNRDLATTHYDGGTNFGLTYFIDFFYNHPAFYKLSYKGKVYRGICTTHDDLKQYSVGGKIMNKAFMSTTKDRKVAEEFATKNLTHRKTQNDENIKFAILCTYEIINDRTGLNIEEISEYKHEREVLVGPYSAFTITAIREVSEHYIQIDLRECEKVNNQDDDDDEGDFDDD
;
A
#
# COMPACT_ATOMS: atom_id res chain seq x y z
N MET A 1 -21.11 -2.48 -40.87
CA MET A 1 -20.93 -3.81 -40.27
C MET A 1 -19.47 -3.93 -39.86
N THR A 2 -19.15 -3.59 -38.62
CA THR A 2 -17.82 -3.81 -38.04
C THR A 2 -17.69 -5.29 -37.72
N SER A 3 -16.78 -5.98 -38.40
CA SER A 3 -16.46 -7.38 -38.19
C SER A 3 -15.95 -7.59 -36.76
N ILE A 4 -16.68 -8.36 -35.97
CA ILE A 4 -16.19 -8.89 -34.70
C ILE A 4 -15.02 -9.82 -35.04
N PRO A 5 -13.78 -9.56 -34.57
CA PRO A 5 -12.65 -10.40 -34.91
C PRO A 5 -12.92 -11.84 -34.42
N SER A 6 -12.63 -12.82 -35.28
CA SER A 6 -12.85 -14.24 -34.99
C SER A 6 -12.08 -14.63 -33.74
N LYS A 7 -12.81 -15.06 -32.71
CA LYS A 7 -12.29 -15.39 -31.38
C LYS A 7 -11.31 -16.55 -31.46
N SER A 8 -10.09 -16.35 -31.00
CA SER A 8 -9.18 -17.45 -30.66
C SER A 8 -9.87 -18.36 -29.64
N PRO A 9 -9.69 -19.68 -29.71
CA PRO A 9 -10.16 -20.56 -28.66
C PRO A 9 -9.52 -20.16 -27.32
N PRO A 10 -10.20 -20.34 -26.18
CA PRO A 10 -9.62 -20.02 -24.89
C PRO A 10 -8.30 -20.77 -24.66
N SER A 11 -7.40 -20.20 -23.87
CA SER A 11 -6.14 -20.85 -23.49
C SER A 11 -6.40 -22.17 -22.76
N ASP A 12 -5.49 -23.13 -22.91
CA ASP A 12 -5.66 -24.45 -22.30
C ASP A 12 -5.56 -24.38 -20.77
N PHE A 13 -4.75 -23.46 -20.24
CA PHE A 13 -4.68 -23.18 -18.81
C PHE A 13 -6.01 -22.64 -18.26
N TYR A 14 -6.64 -21.69 -18.98
CA TYR A 14 -7.96 -21.19 -18.62
C TYR A 14 -9.02 -22.30 -18.61
N LYS A 15 -9.03 -23.17 -19.63
CA LYS A 15 -9.96 -24.31 -19.68
C LYS A 15 -9.73 -25.28 -18.52
N ALA A 16 -8.47 -25.62 -18.22
CA ALA A 16 -8.14 -26.48 -17.08
C ALA A 16 -8.63 -25.89 -15.76
N CYS A 17 -8.46 -24.58 -15.56
CA CYS A 17 -8.98 -23.88 -14.38
C CYS A 17 -10.51 -23.84 -14.35
N ARG A 18 -11.18 -23.61 -15.48
CA ARG A 18 -12.65 -23.57 -15.59
C ARG A 18 -13.28 -24.93 -15.30
N ASP A 19 -12.70 -25.99 -15.85
CA ASP A 19 -13.24 -27.34 -15.84
C ASP A 19 -12.80 -28.14 -14.59
N GLY A 20 -12.04 -27.53 -13.68
CA GLY A 20 -11.62 -28.14 -12.42
C GLY A 20 -10.52 -29.21 -12.56
N LEU A 21 -9.75 -29.18 -13.65
CA LEU A 21 -8.72 -30.18 -13.96
C LEU A 21 -7.43 -29.92 -13.17
N ILE A 22 -7.50 -30.15 -11.85
CA ILE A 22 -6.43 -29.80 -10.89
C ILE A 22 -5.05 -30.36 -11.25
N ASP A 23 -4.97 -31.58 -11.77
CA ASP A 23 -3.68 -32.20 -12.11
C ASP A 23 -3.03 -31.52 -13.32
N GLN A 24 -3.82 -31.09 -14.30
CA GLN A 24 -3.33 -30.30 -15.43
C GLN A 24 -2.85 -28.91 -14.98
N VAL A 25 -3.60 -28.27 -14.07
CA VAL A 25 -3.19 -26.99 -13.47
C VAL A 25 -1.84 -27.14 -12.76
N ARG A 26 -1.67 -28.19 -11.94
CA ARG A 26 -0.40 -28.47 -11.23
C ARG A 26 0.77 -28.73 -12.18
N GLU A 27 0.52 -29.33 -13.35
CA GLU A 27 1.57 -29.60 -14.33
C GLU A 27 1.97 -28.35 -15.13
N GLN A 28 1.00 -27.49 -15.48
CA GLN A 28 1.21 -26.31 -16.32
C GLN A 28 1.79 -25.13 -15.53
N LEU A 29 1.22 -24.85 -14.34
CA LEU A 29 1.50 -23.65 -13.56
C LEU A 29 2.99 -23.40 -13.25
N PRO A 30 3.83 -24.41 -12.95
CA PRO A 30 5.25 -24.19 -12.72
C PRO A 30 6.01 -23.64 -13.93
N LYS A 31 5.57 -24.00 -15.14
CA LYS A 31 6.23 -23.69 -16.42
C LYS A 31 5.81 -22.32 -16.98
N MET A 32 4.75 -21.72 -16.44
CA MET A 32 4.17 -20.48 -16.95
C MET A 32 4.78 -19.23 -16.33
N SER A 33 4.88 -18.16 -17.12
CA SER A 33 5.14 -16.80 -16.64
C SER A 33 3.90 -16.18 -15.99
N LEU A 34 4.09 -15.09 -15.25
CA LEU A 34 2.95 -14.36 -14.65
C LEU A 34 2.04 -13.76 -15.73
N GLU A 35 2.60 -13.30 -16.85
CA GLU A 35 1.86 -12.76 -17.98
C GLU A 35 0.96 -13.83 -18.64
N GLU A 36 1.44 -15.07 -18.74
CA GLU A 36 0.66 -16.20 -19.26
C GLU A 36 -0.47 -16.60 -18.31
N ILE A 37 -0.22 -16.56 -16.98
CA ILE A 37 -1.23 -16.86 -15.96
C ILE A 37 -2.32 -15.78 -15.92
N ASP A 38 -1.91 -14.51 -16.06
CA ASP A 38 -2.78 -13.33 -16.04
C ASP A 38 -3.47 -13.08 -17.41
N GLN A 39 -3.22 -13.93 -18.41
CA GLN A 39 -3.85 -13.81 -19.72
C GLN A 39 -5.38 -13.82 -19.58
N THR A 40 -6.03 -12.88 -20.27
CA THR A 40 -7.48 -12.75 -20.29
C THR A 40 -8.08 -13.32 -21.56
N GLU A 41 -9.28 -13.89 -21.42
CA GLU A 41 -10.04 -14.43 -22.54
C GLU A 41 -10.96 -13.37 -23.18
N ALA A 42 -11.73 -13.76 -24.19
CA ALA A 42 -12.56 -12.82 -24.96
C ALA A 42 -13.59 -12.02 -24.15
N ASN A 43 -13.94 -12.47 -22.93
CA ASN A 43 -14.81 -11.75 -21.99
C ASN A 43 -14.01 -10.97 -20.91
N GLY A 44 -12.69 -10.84 -21.06
CA GLY A 44 -11.80 -10.22 -20.08
C GLY A 44 -11.53 -11.07 -18.84
N SER A 45 -12.15 -12.25 -18.69
CA SER A 45 -11.89 -13.12 -17.53
C SER A 45 -10.51 -13.78 -17.67
N SER A 46 -9.75 -13.76 -16.58
CA SER A 46 -8.56 -14.58 -16.39
C SER A 46 -8.90 -15.98 -15.85
N ALA A 47 -7.92 -16.87 -15.79
CA ALA A 47 -8.06 -18.19 -15.17
C ALA A 47 -8.54 -18.11 -13.71
N LEU A 48 -8.12 -17.08 -12.98
CA LEU A 48 -8.50 -16.87 -11.59
C LEU A 48 -9.99 -16.51 -11.43
N HIS A 49 -10.57 -15.77 -12.39
CA HIS A 49 -12.02 -15.47 -12.40
C HIS A 49 -12.85 -16.75 -12.46
N VAL A 50 -12.57 -17.63 -13.43
CA VAL A 50 -13.35 -18.86 -13.60
C VAL A 50 -13.14 -19.83 -12.44
N ALA A 51 -11.93 -19.96 -11.92
CA ALA A 51 -11.68 -20.78 -10.73
C ALA A 51 -12.52 -20.29 -9.53
N SER A 52 -12.57 -18.97 -9.30
CA SER A 52 -13.40 -18.34 -8.28
C SER A 52 -14.89 -18.58 -8.50
N PHE A 53 -15.37 -18.35 -9.72
CA PHE A 53 -16.79 -18.48 -10.11
C PHE A 53 -17.32 -19.91 -9.97
N TYR A 54 -16.55 -20.91 -10.38
CA TYR A 54 -16.97 -22.31 -10.28
C TYR A 54 -16.83 -22.89 -8.87
N GLY A 55 -16.13 -22.21 -7.96
CA GLY A 55 -15.93 -22.65 -6.58
C GLY A 55 -14.76 -23.59 -6.40
N LEU A 56 -13.72 -23.45 -7.21
CA LEU A 56 -12.59 -24.38 -7.29
C LEU A 56 -11.48 -23.95 -6.32
N THR A 57 -11.77 -24.03 -5.01
CA THR A 57 -10.93 -23.51 -3.92
C THR A 57 -9.44 -23.88 -4.06
N GLU A 58 -9.12 -25.14 -4.36
CA GLU A 58 -7.72 -25.59 -4.49
C GLU A 58 -7.02 -24.99 -5.72
N ILE A 59 -7.73 -24.79 -6.83
CA ILE A 59 -7.17 -24.11 -8.00
C ILE A 59 -6.94 -22.63 -7.68
N VAL A 60 -7.90 -21.97 -7.02
CA VAL A 60 -7.75 -20.57 -6.58
C VAL A 60 -6.50 -20.42 -5.70
N LYS A 61 -6.29 -21.32 -4.73
CA LYS A 61 -5.08 -21.32 -3.87
C LYS A 61 -3.81 -21.41 -4.71
N LEU A 62 -3.69 -22.41 -5.59
CA LEU A 62 -2.49 -22.61 -6.41
C LEU A 62 -2.19 -21.39 -7.30
N VAL A 63 -3.20 -20.86 -7.96
CA VAL A 63 -3.05 -19.72 -8.89
C VAL A 63 -2.64 -18.46 -8.13
N LEU A 64 -3.24 -18.18 -6.96
CA LEU A 64 -2.83 -17.06 -6.10
C LEU A 64 -1.43 -17.24 -5.52
N GLU A 65 -1.03 -18.45 -5.15
CA GLU A 65 0.31 -18.77 -4.62
C GLU A 65 1.41 -18.58 -5.66
N LYS A 66 1.10 -18.75 -6.95
CA LYS A 66 2.02 -18.46 -8.05
C LYS A 66 2.18 -16.96 -8.32
N GLY A 67 1.34 -16.11 -7.73
CA GLY A 67 1.40 -14.65 -7.88
C GLY A 67 0.47 -14.07 -8.94
N ALA A 68 -0.59 -14.80 -9.33
CA ALA A 68 -1.61 -14.29 -10.25
C ALA A 68 -2.24 -12.99 -9.73
N SER A 69 -2.54 -12.08 -10.64
CA SER A 69 -3.12 -10.78 -10.30
C SER A 69 -4.56 -10.93 -9.80
N ARG A 70 -4.81 -10.34 -8.63
CA ARG A 70 -6.09 -10.28 -7.94
C ARG A 70 -7.01 -9.17 -8.46
N SER A 71 -6.47 -8.24 -9.25
CA SER A 71 -7.13 -6.98 -9.62
C SER A 71 -7.47 -6.85 -11.10
N ILE A 72 -7.28 -7.91 -11.91
CA ILE A 72 -7.70 -7.91 -13.31
C ILE A 72 -9.22 -7.76 -13.36
N GLU A 73 -9.70 -6.77 -14.11
CA GLU A 73 -11.13 -6.59 -14.36
C GLU A 73 -11.55 -7.31 -15.64
N ASN A 74 -12.65 -8.06 -15.57
CA ASN A 74 -13.31 -8.57 -16.76
C ASN A 74 -14.18 -7.48 -17.44
N VAL A 75 -14.87 -7.82 -18.54
CA VAL A 75 -15.74 -6.86 -19.25
C VAL A 75 -16.92 -6.34 -18.42
N TYR A 76 -17.25 -7.00 -17.30
CA TYR A 76 -18.30 -6.60 -16.37
C TYR A 76 -17.78 -5.74 -15.21
N LYS A 77 -16.49 -5.36 -15.22
CA LYS A 77 -15.85 -4.61 -14.13
C LYS A 77 -15.74 -5.39 -12.81
N CYS A 78 -15.89 -6.71 -12.88
CA CYS A 78 -15.66 -7.59 -11.74
C CYS A 78 -14.19 -8.02 -11.71
N VAL A 79 -13.62 -8.08 -10.50
CA VAL A 79 -12.37 -8.79 -10.24
C VAL A 79 -12.66 -10.23 -9.78
N PRO A 80 -11.68 -11.15 -9.73
CA PRO A 80 -11.94 -12.53 -9.30
C PRO A 80 -12.54 -12.67 -7.89
N TYR A 81 -12.30 -11.70 -7.01
CA TYR A 81 -12.93 -11.63 -5.68
C TYR A 81 -14.45 -11.44 -5.76
N ASP A 82 -14.94 -10.62 -6.70
CA ASP A 82 -16.38 -10.32 -6.86
C ASP A 82 -17.15 -11.54 -7.38
N GLU A 83 -16.48 -12.38 -8.18
CA GLU A 83 -17.04 -13.61 -8.73
C GLU A 83 -16.86 -14.84 -7.82
N ALA A 84 -16.27 -14.68 -6.64
CA ALA A 84 -16.05 -15.79 -5.72
C ALA A 84 -17.36 -16.46 -5.28
N LYS A 85 -17.50 -17.75 -5.59
CA LYS A 85 -18.71 -18.54 -5.29
C LYS A 85 -18.99 -18.73 -3.79
N THR A 86 -17.93 -18.78 -2.98
CA THR A 86 -18.03 -19.07 -1.54
C THR A 86 -17.25 -18.04 -0.73
N GLU A 87 -17.66 -17.87 0.53
CA GLU A 87 -16.92 -17.02 1.47
C GLU A 87 -15.50 -17.56 1.71
N GLU A 88 -15.32 -18.88 1.75
CA GLU A 88 -13.99 -19.51 1.84
C GLU A 88 -13.05 -19.02 0.73
N ILE A 89 -13.54 -18.92 -0.51
CA ILE A 89 -12.76 -18.40 -1.63
C ILE A 89 -12.48 -16.91 -1.46
N LYS A 90 -13.46 -16.11 -1.01
CA LYS A 90 -13.24 -14.67 -0.71
C LYS A 90 -12.12 -14.46 0.30
N GLN A 91 -12.06 -15.31 1.33
CA GLN A 91 -11.01 -15.24 2.35
C GLN A 91 -9.59 -15.47 1.76
N LEU A 92 -9.46 -16.19 0.63
CA LEU A 92 -8.16 -16.39 -0.03
C LEU A 92 -7.61 -15.12 -0.70
N PHE A 93 -8.48 -14.17 -1.04
CA PHE A 93 -8.10 -12.89 -1.63
C PHE A 93 -7.72 -11.84 -0.60
N LEU A 94 -8.06 -12.04 0.67
CA LEU A 94 -7.67 -11.14 1.74
C LEU A 94 -6.18 -11.30 2.04
N ARG A 95 -5.55 -10.25 2.58
CA ARG A 95 -4.14 -10.32 3.00
C ARG A 95 -3.94 -11.42 4.05
N ARG A 96 -2.85 -12.19 3.92
CA ARG A 96 -2.47 -13.22 4.90
C ARG A 96 -2.18 -12.55 6.25
N THR A 97 -2.85 -13.01 7.30
CA THR A 97 -2.92 -12.44 8.66
C THR A 97 -1.58 -12.30 9.40
N ALA A 98 -0.52 -12.99 8.95
CA ALA A 98 0.80 -12.93 9.58
C ALA A 98 1.66 -11.74 9.12
N SER A 99 1.29 -11.04 8.05
CA SER A 99 2.03 -9.89 7.56
C SER A 99 1.55 -8.63 8.26
N ASN A 100 2.02 -8.40 9.48
CA ASN A 100 1.89 -7.07 10.07
C ASN A 100 2.71 -6.10 9.20
N ARG A 101 2.09 -5.46 8.19
CA ARG A 101 2.76 -4.47 7.32
C ARG A 101 3.45 -3.35 8.11
N PHE A 102 3.03 -3.16 9.36
CA PHE A 102 3.44 -2.11 10.29
C PHE A 102 3.71 -2.64 11.71
N GLY A 103 4.07 -3.92 11.86
CA GLY A 103 4.40 -4.51 13.16
C GLY A 103 5.90 -4.73 13.31
N ASP A 104 6.35 -4.74 14.56
CA ASP A 104 7.68 -5.21 14.95
C ASP A 104 7.91 -6.62 14.39
N ASP A 105 8.91 -6.75 13.51
CA ASP A 105 9.39 -8.01 12.94
C ASP A 105 10.24 -8.81 13.95
N GLY A 106 10.27 -8.37 15.21
CA GLY A 106 11.10 -8.88 16.28
C GLY A 106 12.50 -8.24 16.31
N SER A 107 12.77 -7.22 15.47
CA SER A 107 14.06 -6.53 15.40
C SER A 107 14.16 -5.26 16.26
N GLY A 108 13.12 -4.92 17.04
CA GLY A 108 13.14 -3.84 18.02
C GLY A 108 12.01 -2.82 17.85
N HIS A 109 11.90 -1.89 18.79
CA HIS A 109 10.84 -0.86 18.78
C HIS A 109 11.01 0.10 17.59
N ILE A 110 10.36 -0.19 16.46
CA ILE A 110 10.25 0.73 15.32
C ILE A 110 9.17 1.76 15.64
N ASP A 111 9.59 3.01 15.83
CA ASP A 111 8.67 4.12 16.02
C ASP A 111 8.16 4.65 14.68
N TRP A 112 6.95 4.21 14.31
CA TRP A 112 6.27 4.58 13.07
C TRP A 112 5.65 5.99 13.09
N ILE A 113 5.42 6.56 14.29
CA ILE A 113 4.66 7.79 14.49
C ILE A 113 5.40 8.68 15.49
N LYS A 114 5.88 9.82 15.03
CA LYS A 114 6.46 10.82 15.93
C LYS A 114 5.37 11.68 16.54
N CYS A 115 5.22 11.66 17.86
CA CYS A 115 4.44 12.66 18.59
C CYS A 115 5.33 13.89 18.87
N ASP A 116 4.99 15.05 18.30
CA ASP A 116 5.83 16.25 18.37
C ASP A 116 4.97 17.51 18.20
N ALA A 117 5.16 18.52 19.05
CA ALA A 117 4.40 19.77 18.97
C ALA A 117 4.67 20.53 17.65
N GLY A 118 5.85 20.35 17.05
CA GLY A 118 6.27 20.88 15.76
C GLY A 118 6.19 19.86 14.61
N ALA A 119 5.35 18.83 14.74
CA ALA A 119 5.15 17.80 13.71
C ALA A 119 4.87 18.37 12.31
N GLU A 120 4.17 19.50 12.19
CA GLU A 120 3.90 20.18 10.93
C GLU A 120 5.16 20.76 10.26
N SER A 121 6.03 21.38 11.05
CA SER A 121 7.27 21.98 10.56
C SER A 121 8.22 20.87 10.13
N LEU A 122 8.35 19.83 10.96
CA LEU A 122 9.10 18.62 10.63
C LEU A 122 8.58 17.98 9.33
N ALA A 123 7.26 17.76 9.23
CA ALA A 123 6.64 17.19 8.04
C ALA A 123 6.92 18.02 6.78
N SER A 124 6.83 19.36 6.89
CA SER A 124 7.13 20.27 5.79
C SER A 124 8.58 20.16 5.34
N ASP A 125 9.51 20.26 6.28
CA ASP A 125 10.95 20.17 6.06
C ASP A 125 11.36 18.82 5.47
N TYR A 126 10.82 17.71 5.99
CA TYR A 126 11.05 16.38 5.42
C TYR A 126 10.57 16.26 3.98
N ARG A 127 9.35 16.74 3.67
CA ARG A 127 8.84 16.72 2.29
C ARG A 127 9.65 17.61 1.37
N TYR A 128 10.01 18.82 1.82
CA TYR A 128 10.82 19.76 1.06
C TYR A 128 12.15 19.11 0.65
N ARG A 129 12.91 18.58 1.62
CA ARG A 129 14.21 17.93 1.37
C ARG A 129 14.13 16.71 0.44
N HIS A 130 13.04 15.93 0.48
CA HIS A 130 12.84 14.79 -0.44
C HIS A 130 12.32 15.22 -1.82
N SER A 131 11.63 16.36 -1.93
CA SER A 131 11.18 16.94 -3.19
C SER A 131 12.24 17.81 -3.89
N GLY A 132 13.23 18.32 -3.14
CA GLY A 132 14.28 19.22 -3.60
C GLY A 132 15.42 18.54 -4.38
N PHE A 133 15.55 17.21 -4.32
CA PHE A 133 16.45 16.45 -5.20
C PHE A 133 15.87 16.31 -6.61
N GLY A 134 15.67 17.44 -7.30
CA GLY A 134 15.61 17.51 -8.76
C GLY A 134 14.64 16.53 -9.42
N TRP A 135 13.33 16.65 -9.14
CA TRP A 135 12.31 16.02 -9.99
C TRP A 135 12.56 16.34 -11.47
N LYS A 136 12.93 17.60 -11.75
CA LYS A 136 13.25 18.12 -13.08
C LYS A 136 14.57 17.61 -13.69
N THR A 137 15.51 17.07 -12.89
CA THR A 137 16.89 16.77 -13.35
C THR A 137 17.18 15.29 -13.57
N LYS A 138 16.33 14.37 -13.08
CA LYS A 138 16.51 12.92 -13.28
C LYS A 138 15.40 12.32 -14.13
N ASN A 139 15.75 11.40 -15.03
CA ASN A 139 14.79 10.63 -15.83
C ASN A 139 14.09 9.56 -14.96
N ILE A 140 12.80 9.28 -15.22
CA ILE A 140 12.01 8.20 -14.59
C ILE A 140 12.74 6.85 -14.61
N GLU A 141 13.48 6.59 -15.69
CA GLU A 141 14.26 5.37 -15.89
C GLU A 141 15.32 5.17 -14.80
N LEU A 142 16.10 6.20 -14.47
CA LEU A 142 17.15 6.10 -13.43
C LEU A 142 16.53 5.73 -12.09
N ARG A 143 15.37 6.31 -11.76
CA ARG A 143 14.67 6.02 -10.50
C ARG A 143 14.22 4.57 -10.43
N LEU A 144 13.61 4.06 -11.51
CA LEU A 144 13.18 2.66 -11.60
C LEU A 144 14.38 1.70 -11.56
N GLN A 145 15.51 2.06 -12.18
CA GLN A 145 16.74 1.28 -12.11
C GLN A 145 17.27 1.18 -10.67
N HIS A 146 17.28 2.28 -9.92
CA HIS A 146 17.69 2.25 -8.51
C HIS A 146 16.76 1.41 -7.65
N ILE A 147 15.44 1.56 -7.78
CA ILE A 147 14.47 0.72 -7.05
C ILE A 147 14.68 -0.76 -7.41
N LYS A 148 14.89 -1.07 -8.69
CA LYS A 148 15.15 -2.44 -9.15
C LYS A 148 16.43 -3.02 -8.56
N ALA A 149 17.52 -2.24 -8.52
CA ALA A 149 18.79 -2.65 -7.97
C ALA A 149 18.67 -3.01 -6.49
N GLU A 150 17.99 -2.16 -5.70
CA GLU A 150 17.71 -2.42 -4.27
C GLU A 150 16.91 -3.72 -4.05
N MET A 151 15.94 -4.01 -4.93
CA MET A 151 15.06 -5.18 -4.78
C MET A 151 15.62 -6.49 -5.34
N SER A 152 16.77 -6.45 -6.02
CA SER A 152 17.34 -7.60 -6.72
C SER A 152 17.65 -8.81 -5.82
N HIS A 153 17.82 -8.59 -4.51
CA HIS A 153 18.21 -9.63 -3.54
C HIS A 153 17.05 -10.23 -2.73
N THR A 154 15.83 -9.68 -2.80
CA THR A 154 14.77 -10.00 -1.82
C THR A 154 13.44 -10.49 -2.40
N ASP A 155 13.04 -10.14 -3.64
CA ASP A 155 11.82 -10.66 -4.30
C ASP A 155 11.90 -10.56 -5.83
N HIS A 156 12.80 -11.35 -6.45
CA HIS A 156 13.26 -11.06 -7.81
C HIS A 156 12.16 -11.07 -8.90
N ASN A 157 11.08 -11.85 -8.78
CA ASN A 157 10.18 -12.08 -9.92
C ASN A 157 8.93 -11.18 -9.94
N GLU A 158 8.18 -11.09 -8.83
CA GLU A 158 6.91 -10.34 -8.81
C GLU A 158 7.12 -8.82 -8.81
N ILE A 159 8.05 -8.33 -7.97
CA ILE A 159 8.35 -6.89 -7.88
C ILE A 159 9.06 -6.38 -9.14
N SER A 160 10.00 -7.16 -9.70
CA SER A 160 10.65 -6.78 -10.96
C SER A 160 9.66 -6.65 -12.11
N ARG A 161 8.61 -7.48 -12.16
CA ARG A 161 7.54 -7.34 -13.15
C ARG A 161 6.88 -5.98 -13.07
N PHE A 162 6.45 -5.57 -11.88
CA PHE A 162 5.81 -4.27 -11.69
C PHE A 162 6.77 -3.10 -11.97
N ILE A 163 8.04 -3.21 -11.59
CA ILE A 163 9.03 -2.18 -11.89
C ILE A 163 9.28 -2.08 -13.40
N ASN A 164 9.35 -3.20 -14.13
CA ASN A 164 9.48 -3.20 -15.58
C ASN A 164 8.24 -2.60 -16.26
N GLN A 165 7.04 -2.88 -15.77
CA GLN A 165 5.80 -2.27 -16.25
C GLN A 165 5.72 -0.76 -15.93
N ALA A 166 6.42 -0.30 -14.88
CA ALA A 166 6.43 1.09 -14.47
C ALA A 166 7.11 2.05 -15.48
N TYR A 167 7.93 1.52 -16.39
CA TYR A 167 8.53 2.32 -17.48
C TYR A 167 7.47 2.87 -18.45
N GLU A 168 6.42 2.10 -18.72
CA GLU A 168 5.32 2.50 -19.61
C GLU A 168 4.10 2.99 -18.82
N ASN A 169 3.84 2.37 -17.68
CA ASN A 169 2.69 2.65 -16.83
C ASN A 169 3.12 2.93 -15.38
N PRO A 170 3.30 4.20 -14.98
CA PRO A 170 3.81 4.57 -13.66
C PRO A 170 2.93 4.08 -12.51
N PHE A 171 1.64 3.77 -12.72
CA PHE A 171 0.79 3.20 -11.66
C PHE A 171 1.27 1.82 -11.19
N SER A 172 2.05 1.11 -12.02
CA SER A 172 2.61 -0.20 -11.67
C SER A 172 3.52 -0.14 -10.44
N ILE A 173 4.20 0.98 -10.18
CA ILE A 173 5.03 1.12 -8.97
C ILE A 173 4.18 1.22 -7.70
N LEU A 174 3.02 1.89 -7.76
CA LEU A 174 2.05 1.92 -6.66
C LEU A 174 1.44 0.52 -6.46
N LYS A 175 1.17 -0.20 -7.56
CA LYS A 175 0.71 -1.58 -7.52
C LYS A 175 1.74 -2.49 -6.83
N ALA A 176 3.03 -2.34 -7.13
CA ALA A 176 4.13 -3.03 -6.45
C ALA A 176 4.13 -2.78 -4.93
N TYR A 177 3.78 -1.56 -4.49
CA TYR A 177 3.62 -1.27 -3.07
C TYR A 177 2.48 -2.07 -2.44
N THR A 178 1.42 -2.40 -3.17
CA THR A 178 0.23 -3.06 -2.59
C THR A 178 0.37 -4.56 -2.37
N VAL A 179 1.31 -5.24 -3.03
CA VAL A 179 1.52 -6.69 -2.87
C VAL A 179 2.29 -7.04 -1.60
N GLU A 180 2.06 -8.23 -1.07
CA GLU A 180 2.74 -8.74 0.12
C GLU A 180 4.19 -9.14 -0.21
N SER A 181 5.10 -8.16 -0.17
CA SER A 181 6.50 -8.28 -0.58
C SER A 181 7.47 -7.61 0.42
N ASN A 182 8.76 -7.89 0.29
CA ASN A 182 9.83 -7.19 0.98
C ASN A 182 9.99 -5.74 0.50
N PHE A 183 9.47 -5.38 -0.68
CA PHE A 183 9.55 -4.00 -1.19
C PHE A 183 8.93 -2.99 -0.24
N TYR A 184 7.65 -3.14 0.10
CA TYR A 184 7.00 -2.21 1.01
C TYR A 184 7.56 -2.31 2.44
N LYS A 185 7.99 -3.52 2.88
CA LYS A 185 8.57 -3.74 4.21
C LYS A 185 9.88 -2.98 4.36
N LYS A 186 10.80 -3.14 3.41
CA LYS A 186 12.08 -2.43 3.38
C LYS A 186 11.84 -0.92 3.31
N LEU A 187 11.01 -0.47 2.37
CA LEU A 187 10.66 0.95 2.20
C LEU A 187 10.16 1.58 3.50
N ASN A 188 9.16 0.96 4.14
CA ASN A 188 8.58 1.52 5.36
C ASN A 188 9.58 1.44 6.54
N ARG A 189 10.33 0.34 6.68
CA ARG A 189 11.36 0.20 7.73
C ARG A 189 12.45 1.25 7.60
N ASP A 190 12.94 1.46 6.39
CA ASP A 190 13.95 2.47 6.09
C ASP A 190 13.42 3.87 6.44
N LEU A 191 12.21 4.19 6.03
CA LEU A 191 11.54 5.45 6.38
C LEU A 191 11.40 5.66 7.90
N ALA A 192 11.09 4.60 8.65
CA ALA A 192 10.88 4.69 10.09
C ALA A 192 12.19 4.75 10.91
N THR A 193 13.27 4.15 10.41
CA THR A 193 14.53 3.96 11.15
C THR A 193 15.66 4.90 10.72
N THR A 194 15.66 5.35 9.46
CA THR A 194 16.78 6.11 8.91
C THR A 194 16.94 7.43 9.65
N HIS A 195 18.10 7.61 10.28
CA HIS A 195 18.59 8.92 10.71
C HIS A 195 19.25 9.56 9.48
N TYR A 196 18.80 10.78 9.18
CA TYR A 196 18.93 11.53 7.93
C TYR A 196 20.34 11.63 7.28
N ASP A 197 21.43 11.41 8.01
CA ASP A 197 22.79 11.78 7.54
C ASP A 197 23.56 10.71 6.74
N GLY A 198 23.01 9.51 6.55
CA GLY A 198 23.80 8.33 6.16
C GLY A 198 23.86 7.94 4.68
N GLY A 199 23.08 8.55 3.77
CA GLY A 199 23.17 8.29 2.32
C GLY A 199 22.84 6.87 1.81
N THR A 200 22.45 5.92 2.67
CA THR A 200 22.33 4.49 2.31
C THR A 200 20.98 4.05 1.74
N ASN A 201 19.91 4.84 1.83
CA ASN A 201 18.55 4.44 1.39
C ASN A 201 18.03 5.17 0.14
N PHE A 202 18.96 5.68 -0.67
CA PHE A 202 18.69 6.50 -1.84
C PHE A 202 17.79 5.85 -2.90
N GLY A 203 17.81 4.52 -3.03
CA GLY A 203 16.93 3.84 -3.98
C GLY A 203 15.44 3.94 -3.62
N LEU A 204 15.12 3.93 -2.33
CA LEU A 204 13.74 3.98 -1.83
C LEU A 204 13.23 5.40 -1.62
N THR A 205 14.12 6.39 -1.46
CA THR A 205 13.72 7.82 -1.50
C THR A 205 13.15 8.20 -2.87
N TYR A 206 13.57 7.54 -3.95
CA TYR A 206 12.94 7.74 -5.26
C TYR A 206 11.47 7.33 -5.29
N PHE A 207 11.04 6.33 -4.53
CA PHE A 207 9.62 5.99 -4.44
C PHE A 207 8.80 7.12 -3.80
N ILE A 208 9.36 7.79 -2.79
CA ILE A 208 8.75 8.98 -2.15
C ILE A 208 8.63 10.11 -3.17
N ASP A 209 9.70 10.35 -3.93
CA ASP A 209 9.72 11.34 -5.01
C ASP A 209 8.65 11.03 -6.08
N PHE A 210 8.52 9.77 -6.52
CA PHE A 210 7.42 9.32 -7.37
C PHE A 210 6.06 9.67 -6.77
N PHE A 211 5.84 9.28 -5.51
CA PHE A 211 4.57 9.47 -4.82
C PHE A 211 4.15 10.95 -4.79
N TYR A 212 5.07 11.87 -4.50
CA TYR A 212 4.77 13.30 -4.37
C TYR A 212 4.89 14.10 -5.66
N ASN A 213 5.72 13.70 -6.62
CA ASN A 213 6.06 14.56 -7.76
C ASN A 213 5.63 14.01 -9.12
N HIS A 214 5.34 12.71 -9.25
CA HIS A 214 4.94 12.14 -10.55
C HIS A 214 3.59 12.69 -11.06
N PRO A 215 3.53 13.35 -12.24
CA PRO A 215 2.31 13.98 -12.76
C PRO A 215 1.12 13.03 -12.88
N ALA A 216 1.36 11.78 -13.30
CA ALA A 216 0.30 10.78 -13.41
C ALA A 216 -0.44 10.51 -12.09
N PHE A 217 0.18 10.77 -10.93
CA PHE A 217 -0.42 10.55 -9.61
C PHE A 217 -1.26 11.73 -9.14
N TYR A 218 -1.26 12.86 -9.85
CA TYR A 218 -2.01 14.06 -9.43
C TYR A 218 -3.51 13.77 -9.44
N LYS A 219 -3.98 12.99 -10.42
CA LYS A 219 -5.38 12.55 -10.53
C LYS A 219 -5.81 11.59 -9.41
N LEU A 220 -4.87 11.04 -8.65
CA LEU A 220 -5.16 10.16 -7.53
C LEU A 220 -5.29 10.92 -6.21
N SER A 221 -5.00 12.23 -6.17
CA SER A 221 -5.10 13.05 -4.96
C SER A 221 -6.46 12.88 -4.29
N TYR A 222 -6.45 12.55 -3.01
CA TYR A 222 -7.65 12.31 -2.21
C TYR A 222 -7.71 13.28 -1.04
N LYS A 223 -8.89 13.87 -0.85
CA LYS A 223 -9.28 14.64 0.34
C LYS A 223 -10.54 14.04 0.93
N GLY A 224 -10.65 14.07 2.24
CA GLY A 224 -11.77 13.53 2.98
C GLY A 224 -11.35 12.57 4.07
N LYS A 225 -12.32 11.83 4.60
CA LYS A 225 -12.11 10.92 5.73
C LYS A 225 -11.59 9.56 5.25
N VAL A 226 -10.64 9.02 6.00
CA VAL A 226 -10.14 7.64 5.88
C VAL A 226 -9.96 7.04 7.26
N TYR A 227 -9.91 5.72 7.33
CA TYR A 227 -9.84 4.95 8.56
C TYR A 227 -8.60 4.07 8.57
N ARG A 228 -8.04 3.85 9.76
CA ARG A 228 -6.95 2.89 9.98
C ARG A 228 -7.17 2.18 11.31
N GLY A 229 -7.17 0.85 11.24
CA GLY A 229 -7.12 0.02 12.43
C GLY A 229 -5.68 -0.25 12.85
N ILE A 230 -5.36 0.00 14.11
CA ILE A 230 -4.08 -0.38 14.71
C ILE A 230 -4.31 -1.12 16.01
N CYS A 231 -3.33 -1.93 16.41
CA CYS A 231 -3.32 -2.61 17.69
C CYS A 231 -2.05 -2.22 18.43
N THR A 232 -2.17 -1.69 19.64
CA THR A 232 -1.04 -1.12 20.39
C THR A 232 -1.16 -1.40 21.88
N THR A 233 -0.09 -1.15 22.64
CA THR A 233 -0.08 -1.32 24.10
C THR A 233 -0.70 -0.13 24.82
N HIS A 234 -1.05 -0.32 26.10
CA HIS A 234 -1.46 0.76 26.97
C HIS A 234 -0.40 1.88 27.09
N ASP A 235 0.89 1.54 27.11
CA ASP A 235 1.96 2.53 27.25
C ASP A 235 2.14 3.36 25.98
N ASP A 236 2.11 2.72 24.81
CA ASP A 236 2.11 3.43 23.52
C ASP A 236 0.87 4.30 23.34
N LEU A 237 -0.24 4.02 24.04
CA LEU A 237 -1.44 4.84 24.01
C LEU A 237 -1.28 6.17 24.76
N LYS A 238 -0.43 6.22 25.78
CA LYS A 238 -0.23 7.42 26.62
C LYS A 238 0.36 8.60 25.84
N GLN A 239 0.99 8.35 24.69
CA GLN A 239 1.53 9.42 23.85
C GLN A 239 0.43 10.22 23.11
N TYR A 240 -0.78 9.68 23.00
CA TYR A 240 -1.89 10.35 22.33
C TYR A 240 -2.64 11.25 23.31
N SER A 241 -2.73 12.53 22.98
CA SER A 241 -3.50 13.52 23.76
C SER A 241 -4.27 14.43 22.83
N VAL A 242 -5.48 14.83 23.23
CA VAL A 242 -6.30 15.78 22.46
C VAL A 242 -5.56 17.12 22.35
N GLY A 243 -5.48 17.66 21.13
CA GLY A 243 -4.67 18.83 20.78
C GLY A 243 -3.20 18.49 20.48
N GLY A 244 -2.73 17.30 20.85
CA GLY A 244 -1.42 16.80 20.47
C GLY A 244 -1.32 16.56 18.96
N LYS A 245 -0.11 16.67 18.42
CA LYS A 245 0.16 16.44 17.00
C LYS A 245 1.04 15.22 16.80
N ILE A 246 0.78 14.51 15.71
CA ILE A 246 1.53 13.34 15.29
C ILE A 246 1.99 13.48 13.84
N MET A 247 3.09 12.82 13.52
CA MET A 247 3.59 12.69 12.16
C MET A 247 3.91 11.22 11.86
N ASN A 248 3.35 10.67 10.79
CA ASN A 248 3.78 9.35 10.32
C ASN A 248 5.15 9.44 9.64
N LYS A 249 6.11 8.60 10.03
CA LYS A 249 7.44 8.60 9.40
C LYS A 249 7.47 7.83 8.08
N ALA A 250 6.68 6.76 8.00
CA ALA A 250 6.56 5.92 6.81
C ALA A 250 5.19 6.10 6.12
N PHE A 251 5.00 5.48 4.96
CA PHE A 251 3.69 5.42 4.32
C PHE A 251 2.66 4.78 5.24
N MET A 252 1.43 5.24 5.15
CA MET A 252 0.33 4.76 5.97
C MET A 252 -0.81 4.27 5.07
N SER A 253 -1.00 2.95 5.03
CA SER A 253 -2.21 2.34 4.44
C SER A 253 -3.44 2.71 5.27
N THR A 254 -4.42 3.31 4.60
CA THR A 254 -5.73 3.65 5.17
C THR A 254 -6.82 3.19 4.23
N THR A 255 -8.07 3.16 4.69
CA THR A 255 -9.21 2.71 3.88
C THR A 255 -10.36 3.71 3.97
N LYS A 256 -11.14 3.81 2.88
CA LYS A 256 -12.42 4.54 2.89
C LYS A 256 -13.53 3.76 3.60
N ASP A 257 -13.34 2.47 3.85
CA ASP A 257 -14.30 1.61 4.52
C ASP A 257 -13.94 1.42 6.00
N ARG A 258 -14.79 1.96 6.86
CA ARG A 258 -14.63 1.87 8.31
C ARG A 258 -14.58 0.41 8.81
N LYS A 259 -15.39 -0.49 8.23
CA LYS A 259 -15.45 -1.90 8.68
C LYS A 259 -14.14 -2.62 8.40
N VAL A 260 -13.54 -2.36 7.24
CA VAL A 260 -12.22 -2.89 6.88
C VAL A 260 -11.17 -2.47 7.92
N ALA A 261 -11.16 -1.19 8.33
CA ALA A 261 -10.27 -0.72 9.39
C ALA A 261 -10.55 -1.37 10.76
N GLU A 262 -11.81 -1.53 11.15
CA GLU A 262 -12.20 -2.19 12.40
C GLU A 262 -11.75 -3.66 12.44
N GLU A 263 -11.88 -4.37 11.32
CA GLU A 263 -11.35 -5.72 11.18
C GLU A 263 -9.82 -5.73 11.36
N PHE A 264 -9.08 -4.79 10.76
CA PHE A 264 -7.63 -4.70 10.95
C PHE A 264 -7.24 -4.43 12.41
N ALA A 265 -8.00 -3.59 13.13
CA ALA A 265 -7.73 -3.28 14.54
C ALA A 265 -7.93 -4.50 15.46
N THR A 266 -8.96 -5.30 15.17
CA THR A 266 -9.43 -6.38 16.07
C THR A 266 -8.82 -7.74 15.76
N LYS A 267 -8.40 -8.00 14.50
CA LYS A 267 -7.84 -9.29 14.04
C LYS A 267 -6.67 -9.81 14.88
N ASN A 268 -5.89 -8.93 15.54
CA ASN A 268 -4.71 -9.27 16.32
C ASN A 268 -4.91 -9.35 17.84
N LEU A 269 -6.13 -9.10 18.36
CA LEU A 269 -6.39 -9.09 19.80
C LEU A 269 -6.43 -10.50 20.43
N THR A 270 -6.73 -11.54 19.65
CA THR A 270 -7.04 -12.88 20.17
C THR A 270 -5.82 -13.73 20.53
N HIS A 271 -4.61 -13.37 20.08
CA HIS A 271 -3.49 -14.31 20.06
C HIS A 271 -2.60 -14.38 21.31
N ARG A 272 -2.69 -13.50 22.32
CA ARG A 272 -1.75 -13.54 23.46
C ARG A 272 -2.35 -13.06 24.78
N LYS A 273 -3.07 -13.94 25.48
CA LYS A 273 -3.15 -13.89 26.96
C LYS A 273 -1.83 -14.41 27.50
N THR A 274 -0.80 -13.58 27.61
CA THR A 274 0.33 -13.92 28.48
C THR A 274 -0.14 -13.78 29.92
N GLN A 275 0.21 -14.75 30.78
CA GLN A 275 -0.21 -14.84 32.18
C GLN A 275 0.23 -13.67 33.09
N ASN A 276 0.85 -12.62 32.55
CA ASN A 276 1.23 -11.41 33.27
C ASN A 276 0.54 -10.20 32.62
N ASP A 277 -0.15 -9.40 33.45
CA ASP A 277 -1.00 -8.23 33.15
C ASP A 277 -0.33 -7.07 32.39
N GLU A 278 0.97 -7.15 32.07
CA GLU A 278 1.75 -5.99 31.61
C GLU A 278 1.67 -5.70 30.09
N ASN A 279 0.90 -6.47 29.31
CA ASN A 279 0.80 -6.31 27.85
C ASN A 279 -0.65 -6.26 27.34
N ILE A 280 -1.52 -5.54 28.04
CA ILE A 280 -2.88 -5.28 27.53
C ILE A 280 -2.78 -4.53 26.20
N LYS A 281 -3.31 -5.16 25.16
CA LYS A 281 -3.41 -4.56 23.83
C LYS A 281 -4.79 -3.96 23.62
N PHE A 282 -4.79 -2.79 23.02
CA PHE A 282 -5.98 -2.05 22.63
C PHE A 282 -6.12 -2.09 21.11
N ALA A 283 -7.35 -2.32 20.64
CA ALA A 283 -7.71 -2.00 19.28
C ALA A 283 -7.99 -0.50 19.20
N ILE A 284 -7.36 0.17 18.25
CA ILE A 284 -7.60 1.58 17.98
C ILE A 284 -8.13 1.72 16.57
N LEU A 285 -9.26 2.41 16.44
CA LEU A 285 -9.76 2.91 15.16
C LEU A 285 -9.39 4.40 15.05
N CYS A 286 -8.43 4.71 14.19
CA CYS A 286 -8.08 6.08 13.85
C CYS A 286 -8.93 6.56 12.66
N THR A 287 -9.55 7.73 12.80
CA THR A 287 -10.22 8.45 11.70
C THR A 287 -9.36 9.65 11.32
N TYR A 288 -8.82 9.66 10.12
CA TYR A 288 -8.02 10.78 9.60
C TYR A 288 -8.85 11.59 8.61
N GLU A 289 -8.88 12.91 8.80
CA GLU A 289 -9.41 13.86 7.81
C GLU A 289 -8.25 14.50 7.04
N ILE A 290 -8.11 14.13 5.77
CA ILE A 290 -7.09 14.65 4.85
C ILE A 290 -7.66 15.88 4.15
N ILE A 291 -6.94 17.01 4.24
CA ILE A 291 -7.39 18.30 3.71
C ILE A 291 -6.45 18.86 2.64
N ASN A 292 -5.18 18.44 2.64
CA ASN A 292 -4.19 18.91 1.70
C ASN A 292 -4.13 18.02 0.45
N ASP A 293 -3.85 18.64 -0.69
CA ASP A 293 -3.56 17.89 -1.91
C ASP A 293 -2.28 17.08 -1.76
N ARG A 294 -2.30 15.87 -2.31
CA ARG A 294 -1.16 14.94 -2.41
C ARG A 294 -0.68 14.31 -1.10
N THR A 295 -1.36 14.56 0.01
CA THR A 295 -1.14 13.80 1.24
C THR A 295 -1.64 12.37 1.11
N GLY A 296 -2.86 12.18 0.60
CA GLY A 296 -3.44 10.88 0.31
C GLY A 296 -3.58 10.64 -1.20
N LEU A 297 -3.25 9.43 -1.65
CA LEU A 297 -3.59 8.95 -2.99
C LEU A 297 -4.64 7.84 -2.91
N ASN A 298 -5.76 8.00 -3.60
CA ASN A 298 -6.76 6.94 -3.78
C ASN A 298 -6.20 5.89 -4.74
N ILE A 299 -5.81 4.73 -4.20
CA ILE A 299 -5.20 3.63 -4.96
C ILE A 299 -6.09 2.38 -5.03
N GLU A 300 -7.38 2.50 -4.71
CA GLU A 300 -8.38 1.41 -4.78
C GLU A 300 -8.32 0.67 -6.12
N GLU A 301 -8.32 1.41 -7.23
CA GLU A 301 -8.32 0.87 -8.60
C GLU A 301 -6.95 0.34 -9.05
N ILE A 302 -5.89 0.62 -8.29
CA ILE A 302 -4.50 0.21 -8.60
C ILE A 302 -4.11 -1.00 -7.77
N SER A 303 -4.66 -1.12 -6.57
CA SER A 303 -4.31 -2.13 -5.58
C SER A 303 -4.64 -3.54 -6.04
N GLU A 304 -3.77 -4.49 -5.71
CA GLU A 304 -4.07 -5.92 -5.78
C GLU A 304 -5.16 -6.35 -4.79
N TYR A 305 -5.59 -5.45 -3.89
CA TYR A 305 -6.63 -5.70 -2.89
C TYR A 305 -7.72 -4.63 -3.01
N LYS A 306 -8.36 -4.54 -4.19
CA LYS A 306 -9.38 -3.51 -4.51
C LYS A 306 -10.49 -3.39 -3.45
N HIS A 307 -10.92 -4.52 -2.87
CA HIS A 307 -11.94 -4.56 -1.81
C HIS A 307 -11.53 -3.81 -0.52
N GLU A 308 -10.23 -3.55 -0.30
CA GLU A 308 -9.75 -2.75 0.84
C GLU A 308 -10.03 -1.25 0.67
N ARG A 309 -10.36 -0.79 -0.54
CA ARG A 309 -10.67 0.62 -0.85
C ARG A 309 -9.59 1.58 -0.35
N GLU A 310 -8.34 1.19 -0.60
CA GLU A 310 -7.14 1.79 -0.01
C GLU A 310 -6.92 3.23 -0.47
N VAL A 311 -6.63 4.09 0.50
CA VAL A 311 -6.03 5.41 0.31
C VAL A 311 -4.66 5.35 0.97
N LEU A 312 -3.61 5.54 0.18
CA LEU A 312 -2.24 5.54 0.68
C LEU A 312 -1.86 6.95 1.11
N VAL A 313 -1.59 7.12 2.40
CA VAL A 313 -1.09 8.38 2.96
C VAL A 313 0.42 8.39 2.90
N GLY A 314 0.99 9.46 2.32
CA GLY A 314 2.42 9.62 2.14
C GLY A 314 3.17 9.78 3.47
N PRO A 315 4.47 9.45 3.51
CA PRO A 315 5.30 9.64 4.70
C PRO A 315 5.42 11.12 5.04
N TYR A 316 5.70 11.40 6.30
CA TYR A 316 5.85 12.75 6.84
C TYR A 316 4.59 13.58 6.66
N SER A 317 3.42 13.01 7.00
CA SER A 317 2.16 13.74 7.04
C SER A 317 1.79 14.02 8.51
N ALA A 318 1.45 15.29 8.80
CA ALA A 318 1.19 15.73 10.16
C ALA A 318 -0.32 15.85 10.41
N PHE A 319 -0.76 15.38 11.58
CA PHE A 319 -2.15 15.42 11.99
C PHE A 319 -2.28 15.86 13.45
N THR A 320 -3.30 16.66 13.73
CA THR A 320 -3.71 17.02 15.09
C THR A 320 -4.77 16.05 15.58
N ILE A 321 -4.60 15.54 16.79
CA ILE A 321 -5.60 14.70 17.47
C ILE A 321 -6.73 15.60 17.95
N THR A 322 -7.92 15.42 17.39
CA THR A 322 -9.09 16.26 17.69
C THR A 322 -10.00 15.64 18.74
N ALA A 323 -10.02 14.30 18.86
CA ALA A 323 -10.77 13.60 19.90
C ALA A 323 -10.18 12.23 20.20
N ILE A 324 -10.34 11.79 21.44
CA ILE A 324 -10.06 10.42 21.89
C ILE A 324 -11.29 9.93 22.65
N ARG A 325 -11.80 8.75 22.31
CA ARG A 325 -13.00 8.15 22.92
C ARG A 325 -12.76 6.68 23.20
N GLU A 326 -12.97 6.26 24.45
CA GLU A 326 -13.08 4.84 24.78
C GLU A 326 -14.50 4.37 24.44
N VAL A 327 -14.62 3.42 23.53
CA VAL A 327 -15.92 2.94 23.02
C VAL A 327 -16.38 1.71 23.80
N SER A 328 -15.43 0.83 24.13
CA SER A 328 -15.62 -0.31 25.02
C SER A 328 -14.28 -0.67 25.64
N GLU A 329 -14.29 -1.62 26.57
CA GLU A 329 -13.07 -2.21 27.12
C GLU A 329 -12.13 -2.62 25.97
N HIS A 330 -10.93 -2.04 25.99
CA HIS A 330 -9.84 -2.28 25.04
C HIS A 330 -10.11 -1.83 23.59
N TYR A 331 -11.12 -0.99 23.35
CA TYR A 331 -11.42 -0.41 22.05
C TYR A 331 -11.54 1.12 22.10
N ILE A 332 -10.60 1.80 21.44
CA ILE A 332 -10.46 3.26 21.44
C ILE A 332 -10.65 3.81 20.03
N GLN A 333 -11.30 4.95 19.93
CA GLN A 333 -11.37 5.76 18.72
C GLN A 333 -10.55 7.02 18.88
N ILE A 334 -9.75 7.34 17.87
CA ILE A 334 -8.97 8.57 17.79
C ILE A 334 -9.35 9.29 16.50
N ASP A 335 -9.83 10.52 16.61
CA ASP A 335 -10.06 11.38 15.46
C ASP A 335 -8.88 12.31 15.27
N LEU A 336 -8.46 12.45 14.03
CA LEU A 336 -7.33 13.26 13.64
C LEU A 336 -7.69 14.11 12.42
N ARG A 337 -7.21 15.35 12.40
CA ARG A 337 -7.32 16.25 11.25
C ARG A 337 -5.94 16.65 10.79
N GLU A 338 -5.70 16.57 9.49
CA GLU A 338 -4.41 16.95 8.91
C GLU A 338 -4.09 18.42 9.21
N CYS A 339 -2.83 18.68 9.55
CA CYS A 339 -2.33 20.03 9.74
C CYS A 339 -2.32 20.79 8.41
N GLU A 340 -2.64 22.09 8.43
CA GLU A 340 -2.53 22.94 7.25
C GLU A 340 -1.07 23.06 6.79
N LYS A 341 -0.85 23.28 5.49
CA LYS A 341 0.49 23.50 4.96
C LYS A 341 1.11 24.76 5.57
N VAL A 342 2.32 24.62 6.07
CA VAL A 342 3.17 25.77 6.37
C VAL A 342 3.67 26.31 5.04
N ASN A 343 3.20 27.48 4.62
CA ASN A 343 3.77 28.20 3.48
C ASN A 343 5.11 28.78 3.94
N ASN A 344 6.22 28.12 3.60
CA ASN A 344 7.53 28.76 3.70
C ASN A 344 7.63 29.70 2.49
N GLN A 345 7.21 30.95 2.68
CA GLN A 345 7.19 31.97 1.63
C GLN A 345 8.26 33.07 1.85
N ASP A 346 9.22 32.86 2.75
CA ASP A 346 10.08 33.95 3.24
C ASP A 346 11.61 33.75 3.03
N ASP A 347 12.08 32.77 2.24
CA ASP A 347 13.54 32.53 2.07
C ASP A 347 14.06 32.66 0.61
N ASP A 348 13.29 33.21 -0.33
CA ASP A 348 13.70 33.39 -1.74
C ASP A 348 14.22 34.82 -2.07
N ASP A 349 14.52 35.67 -1.08
CA ASP A 349 14.90 37.08 -1.29
C ASP A 349 16.40 37.40 -1.03
N ASP A 350 17.31 36.42 -1.13
CA ASP A 350 18.76 36.68 -1.00
C ASP A 350 19.58 35.95 -2.09
N GLU A 351 19.15 36.03 -3.35
CA GLU A 351 20.11 35.98 -4.47
C GLU A 351 20.81 37.35 -4.56
N GLY A 352 21.83 37.52 -3.73
CA GLY A 352 22.75 38.65 -3.83
C GLY A 352 23.45 38.64 -5.18
N ASP A 353 23.22 39.73 -5.92
CA ASP A 353 23.95 40.12 -7.14
C ASP A 353 25.46 39.91 -6.95
N PHE A 354 26.01 38.93 -7.67
CA PHE A 354 27.41 38.96 -8.05
C PHE A 354 27.47 39.59 -9.44
N ASP A 355 27.60 40.92 -9.45
CA ASP A 355 28.08 41.67 -10.61
C ASP A 355 29.50 41.21 -10.95
N ASP A 356 29.66 40.65 -12.15
CA ASP A 356 30.95 40.43 -12.80
C ASP A 356 31.47 41.80 -13.32
N ASP A 357 32.62 42.24 -12.82
CA ASP A 357 33.51 43.22 -13.45
C ASP A 357 34.96 42.70 -13.47
#